data_AF-A0A2H0ALF5-F1
#
_entry.id   AF-A0A2H0ALF5-F1
#
_cell.length_a   1.000
_cell.length_b   1.000
_cell.length_c   1.000
_cell.angle_alpha   90.00
_cell.angle_beta   90.00
_cell.angle_gamma   90.00
#
_symmetry.space_group_name_H-M   'P 1'
#
loop_
_entity.id
_entity.type
_entity.pdbx_description
1 polymer ?
#
loop_
_entity_poly.entity_id
_entity_poly.type
_entity_poly.pdbx_seq_one_letter_code
_entity_poly.pdbx_strand_id
1 'polypeptide(L)'
;MEEDSYQVTFVPKRLKVDDKPEFNHFPVNILFASIKKKDNKQKVRYSVYLPDLSTYTENDKNQGMEYYNVIDRNYWLWISRNKESGSYIGFKYRGPRCNPESLGSATGINYEVFFRFFTALGVKE
;
A
#
# COMPACT_ATOMS: atom_id res chain seq x y z
N MET A 1 -18.09 15.14 22.57
CA MET A 1 -18.50 14.99 21.15
C MET A 1 -17.59 13.97 20.52
N GLU A 2 -18.19 13.04 19.79
CA GLU A 2 -17.54 11.86 19.20
C GLU A 2 -16.71 12.27 17.97
N GLU A 3 -15.49 11.76 17.85
CA GLU A 3 -14.64 11.94 16.66
C GLU A 3 -14.89 10.75 15.73
N ASP A 4 -15.63 10.98 14.65
CA ASP A 4 -15.81 9.96 13.62
C ASP A 4 -14.59 9.93 12.69
N SER A 5 -14.05 8.73 12.47
CA SER A 5 -12.97 8.50 11.50
C SER A 5 -13.38 7.43 10.51
N TYR A 6 -13.47 7.80 9.23
CA TYR A 6 -13.78 6.88 8.14
C TYR A 6 -12.53 6.60 7.31
N GLN A 7 -12.35 5.32 6.95
CA GLN A 7 -11.31 4.91 6.01
C GLN A 7 -11.88 4.84 4.60
N VAL A 8 -11.13 5.35 3.64
CA VAL A 8 -11.49 5.25 2.22
C VAL A 8 -10.73 4.10 1.62
N THR A 9 -11.45 3.13 1.06
CA THR A 9 -10.86 2.00 0.35
C THR A 9 -10.87 2.25 -1.15
N PHE A 10 -9.83 1.81 -1.84
CA PHE A 10 -9.76 1.85 -3.30
C PHE A 10 -8.92 0.69 -3.80
N VAL A 11 -9.14 0.30 -5.05
CA VAL A 11 -8.33 -0.71 -5.74
C VAL A 11 -7.52 0.03 -6.81
N PRO A 12 -6.19 0.15 -6.67
CA PRO A 12 -5.35 0.86 -7.62
C PRO A 12 -5.31 0.13 -8.96
N LYS A 13 -5.11 0.88 -10.05
CA LYS A 13 -4.82 0.26 -11.35
C LYS A 13 -3.47 -0.46 -11.30
N ARG A 14 -3.34 -1.52 -12.07
CA ARG A 14 -2.07 -2.22 -12.27
C ARG A 14 -1.07 -1.31 -12.98
N LEU A 15 0.18 -1.39 -12.55
CA LEU A 15 1.33 -0.82 -13.23
C LEU A 15 1.45 -1.48 -14.61
N LYS A 16 1.75 -0.69 -15.64
CA LYS A 16 2.01 -1.19 -16.98
C LYS A 16 3.30 -0.56 -17.48
N VAL A 17 4.26 -1.40 -17.80
CA VAL A 17 5.52 -1.01 -18.43
C VAL A 17 5.68 -1.94 -19.63
N ASP A 18 5.65 -1.38 -20.83
CA ASP A 18 5.46 -2.15 -22.07
C ASP A 18 6.52 -3.27 -22.23
N ASP A 19 7.77 -3.00 -21.86
CA ASP A 19 8.87 -3.96 -21.96
C ASP A 19 9.14 -4.75 -20.67
N LYS A 20 8.30 -4.62 -19.63
CA LYS A 20 8.48 -5.27 -18.32
C LYS A 20 7.18 -5.84 -17.75
N PRO A 21 6.63 -6.91 -18.37
CA PRO A 21 5.35 -7.50 -17.98
C PRO A 21 5.34 -8.05 -16.55
N GLU A 22 6.49 -8.38 -15.98
CA GLU A 22 6.67 -8.83 -14.60
C GLU A 22 6.13 -7.81 -13.56
N PHE A 23 6.05 -6.52 -13.95
CA PHE A 23 5.51 -5.46 -13.11
C PHE A 23 3.98 -5.35 -13.13
N ASN A 24 3.30 -6.03 -14.06
CA ASN A 24 1.84 -5.94 -14.21
C ASN A 24 1.06 -6.51 -13.02
N HIS A 25 1.74 -7.23 -12.13
CA HIS A 25 1.16 -7.75 -10.89
C HIS A 25 1.06 -6.70 -9.77
N PHE A 26 1.71 -5.56 -9.94
CA PHE A 26 1.85 -4.52 -8.94
C PHE A 26 1.03 -3.28 -9.28
N PRO A 27 0.65 -2.44 -8.29
CA PRO A 27 -0.12 -1.22 -8.52
C PRO A 27 0.74 -0.07 -9.08
N VAL A 28 0.13 0.81 -9.87
CA VAL A 28 0.81 2.02 -10.40
C VAL A 28 1.13 3.04 -9.30
N ASN A 29 0.27 3.14 -8.30
CA ASN A 29 0.46 3.91 -7.08
C ASN A 29 -0.50 3.39 -6.00
N ILE A 30 -0.22 3.71 -4.74
CA ILE A 30 -1.10 3.37 -3.62
C ILE A 30 -1.43 4.65 -2.87
N LEU A 31 -2.71 4.97 -2.78
CA LEU A 31 -3.24 6.02 -1.93
C LEU A 31 -3.51 5.44 -0.52
N PHE A 32 -3.53 6.25 0.51
CA PHE A 32 -4.25 5.93 1.73
C PHE A 32 -5.01 7.18 2.06
N ALA A 33 -6.28 7.07 2.42
CA ALA A 33 -7.07 8.23 2.76
C ALA A 33 -7.97 7.95 3.97
N SER A 34 -8.02 8.93 4.86
CA SER A 34 -8.82 8.91 6.06
C SER A 34 -9.58 10.23 6.17
N ILE A 35 -10.84 10.14 6.55
CA ILE A 35 -11.73 11.28 6.75
C ILE A 35 -11.99 11.40 8.24
N LYS A 36 -11.56 12.49 8.86
CA LYS A 36 -11.87 12.81 10.25
C LYS A 36 -12.94 13.89 10.30
N LYS A 37 -13.99 13.67 11.08
CA LYS A 37 -15.06 14.66 11.30
C LYS A 37 -15.05 15.10 12.75
N LYS A 38 -14.98 16.41 12.97
CA LYS A 38 -15.07 17.03 14.31
C LYS A 38 -15.75 18.39 14.19
N ASP A 39 -16.74 18.65 15.04
CA ASP A 39 -17.45 19.94 15.13
C ASP A 39 -17.98 20.45 13.77
N ASN A 40 -18.66 19.57 13.01
CA ASN A 40 -19.13 19.81 11.63
C ASN A 40 -18.04 20.16 10.60
N LYS A 41 -16.76 20.08 10.96
CA LYS A 41 -15.64 20.21 10.03
C LYS A 41 -15.14 18.84 9.63
N GLN A 42 -14.92 18.67 8.33
CA GLN A 42 -14.34 17.46 7.75
C GLN A 42 -12.90 17.75 7.36
N LYS A 43 -11.97 16.92 7.83
CA LYS A 43 -10.57 16.94 7.40
C LYS A 43 -10.27 15.65 6.67
N VAL A 44 -9.93 15.75 5.39
CA VAL A 44 -9.41 14.63 4.62
C VAL A 44 -7.90 14.62 4.76
N ARG A 45 -7.33 13.46 5.09
CA ARG A 45 -5.89 13.23 5.07
C ARG A 45 -5.61 12.14 4.06
N TYR A 46 -4.52 12.29 3.33
CA TYR A 46 -4.08 11.26 2.39
C TYR A 46 -2.56 11.14 2.34
N SER A 47 -2.09 9.97 1.93
CA SER A 47 -0.70 9.73 1.56
C SER A 47 -0.63 8.93 0.27
N VAL A 48 0.29 9.31 -0.62
CA VAL A 48 0.51 8.66 -1.91
C VAL A 48 1.86 7.99 -1.90
N TYR A 49 1.89 6.74 -2.35
CA TYR A 49 3.07 5.93 -2.48
C TYR A 49 3.28 5.52 -3.93
N LEU A 50 4.52 5.65 -4.42
CA LEU A 50 4.92 5.27 -5.77
C LEU A 50 5.85 4.05 -5.72
N PRO A 51 5.79 3.18 -6.74
CA PRO A 51 6.64 2.00 -6.80
C PRO A 51 8.11 2.40 -6.94
N ASP A 52 8.98 1.69 -6.23
CA ASP A 52 10.41 1.73 -6.45
C ASP A 52 10.83 0.49 -7.26
N LEU A 53 10.89 0.64 -8.58
CA LEU A 53 11.20 -0.48 -9.48
C LEU A 53 12.59 -1.09 -9.21
N SER A 54 13.51 -0.34 -8.59
CA SER A 54 14.85 -0.85 -8.24
C SER A 54 14.82 -1.89 -7.11
N THR A 55 13.73 -1.94 -6.34
CA THR A 55 13.54 -2.85 -5.21
C THR A 55 12.79 -4.11 -5.60
N TYR A 56 12.46 -4.27 -6.88
CA TYR A 56 11.80 -5.45 -7.37
C TYR A 56 12.66 -6.69 -7.09
N THR A 57 12.04 -7.69 -6.48
CA THR A 57 12.66 -9.00 -6.28
C THR A 57 11.71 -10.08 -6.75
N GLU A 58 12.27 -11.15 -7.31
CA GLU A 58 11.52 -12.32 -7.73
C GLU A 58 12.30 -13.59 -7.38
N ASN A 59 11.57 -14.60 -6.92
CA ASN A 59 12.05 -15.97 -6.86
C ASN A 59 10.97 -16.92 -7.41
N ASP A 60 11.18 -18.23 -7.25
CA ASP A 60 10.25 -19.24 -7.75
C ASP A 60 8.83 -19.08 -7.19
N LYS A 61 8.70 -18.61 -5.94
CA LYS A 61 7.44 -18.56 -5.20
C LYS A 61 6.80 -17.19 -5.15
N ASN A 62 7.59 -16.12 -5.06
CA ASN A 62 7.10 -14.78 -4.76
C ASN A 62 7.73 -13.72 -5.64
N GLN A 63 6.97 -12.66 -5.88
CA GLN A 63 7.44 -11.38 -6.43
C GLN A 63 7.20 -10.30 -5.38
N GLY A 64 8.13 -9.37 -5.21
CA GLY A 64 8.03 -8.30 -4.22
C GLY A 64 8.50 -6.96 -4.73
N MET A 65 7.95 -5.87 -4.19
CA MET A 65 8.33 -4.50 -4.55
C MET A 65 8.04 -3.54 -3.40
N GLU A 66 8.96 -2.60 -3.18
CA GLU A 66 8.74 -1.49 -2.25
C GLU A 66 8.02 -0.32 -2.90
N TYR A 67 7.34 0.46 -2.06
CA TYR A 67 6.75 1.72 -2.44
C TYR A 67 7.16 2.79 -1.43
N TYR A 68 7.54 3.96 -1.91
CA TYR A 68 7.91 5.08 -1.05
C TYR A 68 6.79 6.11 -1.01
N ASN A 69 6.59 6.73 0.15
CA ASN A 69 5.71 7.88 0.26
C ASN A 69 6.34 9.09 -0.44
N VAL A 70 5.56 9.81 -1.24
CA VAL A 70 6.04 10.95 -2.04
C VAL A 70 6.33 12.21 -1.21
N ILE A 71 5.76 12.32 -0.01
CA ILE A 71 5.89 13.46 0.89
C ILE A 71 6.96 13.18 1.96
N ASP A 72 6.90 12.03 2.63
CA ASP A 72 7.82 11.67 3.71
C ASP A 72 8.42 10.27 3.51
N ARG A 73 9.69 10.23 3.10
CA ARG A 73 10.44 9.00 2.82
C ARG A 73 10.66 8.10 4.03
N ASN A 74 10.35 8.55 5.25
CA ASN A 74 10.32 7.67 6.43
C ASN A 74 9.17 6.68 6.39
N TYR A 75 8.14 6.91 5.57
CA TYR A 75 7.06 5.94 5.37
C TYR A 75 7.22 5.20 4.06
N TRP A 76 7.11 3.89 4.12
CA TRP A 76 7.25 3.02 2.95
C TRP A 76 6.38 1.76 3.11
N LEU A 77 6.18 1.07 1.99
CA LEU A 77 5.38 -0.15 1.91
C LEU A 77 6.22 -1.26 1.30
N TRP A 78 5.91 -2.49 1.68
CA TRP A 78 6.33 -3.69 0.98
C TRP A 78 5.10 -4.44 0.50
N ILE A 79 5.06 -4.82 -0.78
CA ILE A 79 4.03 -5.70 -1.33
C ILE A 79 4.71 -6.94 -1.87
N SER A 80 4.19 -8.11 -1.51
CA SER A 80 4.60 -9.39 -2.06
C SER A 80 3.39 -10.12 -2.62
N ARG A 81 3.57 -10.75 -3.78
CA ARG A 81 2.61 -11.62 -4.45
C ARG A 81 3.16 -13.03 -4.47
N ASN A 82 2.35 -14.00 -4.08
CA ASN A 82 2.63 -15.42 -4.33
C ASN A 82 2.27 -15.78 -5.78
N LYS A 83 3.22 -16.39 -6.50
CA LYS A 83 3.09 -16.69 -7.93
C LYS A 83 2.09 -17.82 -8.21
N GLU A 84 2.04 -18.80 -7.32
CA GLU A 84 1.21 -20.01 -7.44
C GLU A 84 -0.26 -19.71 -7.11
N SER A 85 -0.52 -19.16 -5.93
CA SER A 85 -1.88 -18.88 -5.47
C SER A 85 -2.44 -17.57 -6.03
N GLY A 86 -1.58 -16.65 -6.47
CA GLY A 86 -1.96 -15.30 -6.85
C GLY A 86 -2.35 -14.40 -5.67
N SER A 87 -2.17 -14.86 -4.44
CA SER A 87 -2.44 -14.07 -3.24
C SER A 87 -1.39 -12.99 -3.01
N TYR A 88 -1.75 -11.98 -2.22
CA TYR A 88 -0.89 -10.86 -1.88
C TYR A 88 -0.80 -10.70 -0.36
N ILE A 89 0.34 -10.20 0.08
CA ILE A 89 0.56 -9.65 1.41
C ILE A 89 1.23 -8.30 1.28
N GLY A 90 0.82 -7.36 2.12
CA GLY A 90 1.34 -6.01 2.14
C GLY A 90 1.60 -5.55 3.54
N PHE A 91 2.66 -4.76 3.70
CA PHE A 91 3.06 -4.15 4.95
C PHE A 91 3.25 -2.66 4.77
N LYS A 92 2.95 -1.91 5.82
CA LYS A 92 3.17 -0.47 5.91
C LYS A 92 4.13 -0.20 7.07
N TYR A 93 5.15 0.59 6.81
CA TYR A 93 6.23 0.83 7.76
C TYR A 93 6.49 2.32 7.98
N ARG A 94 7.14 2.62 9.12
CA ARG A 94 7.76 3.92 9.44
C ARG A 94 9.21 3.71 9.89
N GLY A 95 10.10 4.62 9.53
CA GLY A 95 11.49 4.62 9.94
C GLY A 95 12.43 3.84 9.01
N PRO A 96 13.69 3.63 9.43
CA PRO A 96 14.73 3.09 8.57
C PRO A 96 14.49 1.61 8.24
N ARG A 97 14.85 1.18 7.03
CA ARG A 97 14.67 -0.21 6.56
C ARG A 97 15.40 -1.26 7.41
N CYS A 98 16.48 -0.88 8.09
CA CYS A 98 17.23 -1.77 8.97
C CYS A 98 16.52 -2.06 10.30
N ASN A 99 15.58 -1.21 10.72
CA ASN A 99 14.77 -1.41 11.91
C ASN A 99 13.43 -0.63 11.79
N PRO A 100 12.51 -1.10 10.93
CA PRO A 100 11.28 -0.38 10.67
C PRO A 100 10.23 -0.68 11.74
N GLU A 101 9.46 0.35 12.08
CA GLU A 101 8.23 0.19 12.84
C GLU A 101 7.10 -0.27 11.92
N SER A 102 6.44 -1.38 12.25
CA SER A 102 5.27 -1.85 11.52
C SER A 102 4.04 -1.04 11.90
N LEU A 103 3.46 -0.35 10.91
CA LEU A 103 2.20 0.37 11.07
C LEU A 103 0.98 -0.51 10.73
N GLY A 104 1.19 -1.68 10.13
CA GLY A 104 0.13 -2.65 9.85
C GLY A 104 0.37 -3.44 8.58
N SER A 105 -0.48 -4.45 8.39
CA SER A 105 -0.42 -5.36 7.26
C SER A 105 -1.80 -5.78 6.80
N ALA A 106 -1.90 -6.23 5.56
CA ALA A 106 -3.09 -6.88 5.04
C ALA A 106 -2.70 -8.04 4.11
N THR A 107 -3.59 -9.01 3.98
CA THR A 107 -3.49 -10.11 3.04
C THR A 107 -4.74 -10.16 2.18
N GLY A 108 -4.64 -10.74 0.99
CA GLY A 108 -5.80 -10.99 0.15
C GLY A 108 -5.53 -12.12 -0.84
N ILE A 109 -6.56 -12.93 -1.09
CA ILE A 109 -6.48 -14.07 -2.02
C ILE A 109 -6.28 -13.64 -3.47
N ASN A 110 -6.61 -12.39 -3.80
CA ASN A 110 -6.40 -11.77 -5.09
C ASN A 110 -6.14 -10.27 -4.90
N TYR A 111 -5.91 -9.59 -6.03
CA TYR A 111 -5.53 -8.18 -6.07
C TYR A 111 -6.63 -7.27 -5.48
N GLU A 112 -7.88 -7.48 -5.86
CA GLU A 112 -9.01 -6.66 -5.46
C GLU A 112 -9.28 -6.76 -3.95
N VAL A 113 -9.30 -7.99 -3.41
CA VAL A 113 -9.50 -8.24 -1.98
C VAL A 113 -8.33 -7.67 -1.18
N PHE A 114 -7.11 -7.91 -1.63
CA PHE A 114 -5.91 -7.40 -0.98
C PHE A 114 -5.94 -5.88 -0.87
N PHE A 115 -6.19 -5.16 -1.97
CA PHE A 115 -6.16 -3.69 -1.93
C PHE A 115 -7.32 -3.08 -1.15
N ARG A 116 -8.50 -3.72 -1.09
CA ARG A 116 -9.56 -3.25 -0.19
C ARG A 116 -9.11 -3.26 1.26
N PHE A 117 -8.50 -4.34 1.73
CA PHE A 117 -8.02 -4.43 3.12
C PHE A 117 -6.76 -3.60 3.35
N PHE A 118 -5.83 -3.61 2.41
CA PHE A 118 -4.60 -2.86 2.54
C PHE A 118 -4.87 -1.37 2.61
N THR A 119 -5.73 -0.83 1.74
CA THR A 119 -6.05 0.61 1.74
C THR A 119 -6.95 1.02 2.92
N ALA A 120 -7.73 0.09 3.48
CA ALA A 120 -8.46 0.29 4.72
C ALA A 120 -7.55 0.56 5.94
N LEU A 121 -6.24 0.28 5.87
CA LEU A 121 -5.30 0.65 6.93
C LEU A 121 -5.21 2.17 7.13
N GLY A 122 -5.62 2.96 6.14
CA GLY A 122 -5.71 4.42 6.27
C GLY A 122 -4.37 5.15 6.39
N VAL A 123 -4.44 6.43 6.69
CA VAL A 123 -3.27 7.25 7.05
C VAL A 123 -2.95 7.01 8.52
N LYS A 124 -1.77 6.48 8.81
CA LYS A 124 -1.26 6.27 10.17
C LYS A 124 -0.09 7.21 10.41
N GLU A 125 -0.06 7.84 11.60
CA GLU A 125 0.96 8.80 12.03
C GLU A 125 2.05 8.10 12.84
#